data_AF-A0A3S0V2M9-F1
#
_entry.id   AF-A0A3S0V2M9-F1
#
_cell.length_a   1.000
_cell.length_b   1.000
_cell.length_c   1.000
_cell.angle_alpha   90.00
_cell.angle_beta   90.00
_cell.angle_gamma   90.00
#
_symmetry.space_group_name_H-M   'P 1'
#
loop_
_entity.id
_entity.type
_entity.pdbx_description
1 polymer ?
#
loop_
_entity_poly.entity_id
_entity_poly.type
_entity_poly.pdbx_seq_one_letter_code
_entity_poly.pdbx_strand_id
1 'polypeptide(L)'
;MTASDSDDGNAAILDLANRFEAIAADGFEGKPYRDALAALAGRVRARAGVAPRVAHALGIMIRLIGESDPTSRFAAKTAILDEAIAMLAEE
;
A
#
# COMPACT_ATOMS: atom_id res chain seq x y z
N MET A 1 -23.46 21.96 -8.43
CA MET A 1 -22.45 21.87 -7.36
C MET A 1 -22.41 20.42 -6.91
N THR A 2 -21.37 19.68 -7.27
CA THR A 2 -20.90 18.43 -6.61
C THR A 2 -19.67 17.90 -7.36
N ALA A 3 -18.53 18.57 -7.16
CA ALA A 3 -17.21 18.08 -7.58
C ALA A 3 -16.29 17.87 -6.35
N SER A 4 -16.87 17.63 -5.16
CA SER A 4 -16.13 17.45 -3.90
C SER A 4 -16.06 16.00 -3.40
N ASP A 5 -16.83 15.05 -3.95
CA ASP A 5 -16.79 13.65 -3.47
C ASP A 5 -15.62 12.83 -4.06
N SER A 6 -15.05 13.25 -5.19
CA SER A 6 -14.06 12.46 -5.93
C SER A 6 -12.60 12.69 -5.49
N ASP A 7 -12.26 13.92 -5.10
CA ASP A 7 -10.90 14.29 -4.70
C ASP A 7 -10.55 13.82 -3.29
N ASP A 8 -11.50 13.92 -2.35
CA ASP A 8 -11.32 13.48 -0.96
C ASP A 8 -11.12 11.96 -0.88
N GLY A 9 -11.84 11.21 -1.72
CA GLY A 9 -11.69 9.76 -1.83
C GLY A 9 -10.32 9.36 -2.37
N ASN A 10 -9.82 10.05 -3.40
CA ASN A 10 -8.53 9.69 -4.00
C ASN A 10 -7.35 10.07 -3.09
N ALA A 11 -7.41 11.24 -2.45
CA ALA A 11 -6.42 11.66 -1.45
C ALA A 11 -6.35 10.67 -0.28
N ALA A 12 -7.50 10.17 0.19
CA ALA A 12 -7.55 9.16 1.25
C ALA A 12 -6.93 7.81 0.83
N ILE A 13 -7.13 7.38 -0.43
CA ILE A 13 -6.49 6.16 -0.95
C ILE A 13 -4.97 6.33 -1.03
N LEU A 14 -4.49 7.47 -1.50
CA LEU A 14 -3.06 7.78 -1.57
C LEU A 14 -2.42 7.87 -0.18
N ASP A 15 -3.08 8.50 0.79
CA ASP A 15 -2.61 8.52 2.19
C ASP A 15 -2.47 7.09 2.75
N LEU A 16 -3.45 6.21 2.49
CA LEU A 16 -3.37 4.82 2.92
C LEU A 16 -2.23 4.06 2.21
N ALA A 17 -2.06 4.25 0.90
CA ALA A 17 -0.95 3.65 0.15
C ALA A 17 0.42 4.12 0.67
N ASN A 18 0.57 5.41 0.96
CA ASN A 18 1.80 5.98 1.52
C ASN A 18 2.11 5.43 2.92
N ARG A 19 1.10 5.10 3.72
CA ARG A 19 1.30 4.45 5.03
C ARG A 19 1.80 3.01 4.90
N PHE A 20 1.30 2.26 3.91
CA PHE A 20 1.87 0.95 3.58
C PHE A 20 3.31 1.08 3.09
N GLU A 21 3.59 2.10 2.26
CA GLU A 21 4.96 2.40 1.81
C GLU A 21 5.90 2.70 2.97
N ALA A 22 5.46 3.50 3.95
CA ALA A 22 6.25 3.80 5.14
C ALA A 22 6.59 2.53 5.94
N ILE A 23 5.62 1.64 6.14
CA ILE A 23 5.84 0.35 6.80
C ILE A 23 6.83 -0.52 5.99
N ALA A 24 6.69 -0.55 4.66
CA ALA A 24 7.61 -1.28 3.80
C ALA A 24 9.02 -0.67 3.81
N ALA A 25 9.15 0.65 3.94
CA ALA A 25 10.44 1.33 4.10
C ALA A 25 11.10 0.96 5.43
N ASP A 26 10.34 0.95 6.54
CA ASP A 26 10.82 0.47 7.83
C ASP A 26 11.28 -1.00 7.77
N GLY A 27 10.51 -1.86 7.12
CA GLY A 27 10.88 -3.27 6.91
C GLY A 27 12.12 -3.44 6.03
N PHE A 28 12.26 -2.62 4.99
CA PHE A 28 13.46 -2.56 4.15
C PHE A 28 14.71 -2.15 4.94
N GLU A 29 14.57 -1.28 5.94
CA GLU A 29 15.62 -0.91 6.89
C GLU A 29 15.91 -1.98 7.96
N GLY A 30 15.20 -3.11 7.94
CA GLY A 30 15.37 -4.21 8.87
C GLY A 30 14.55 -4.10 10.16
N LYS A 31 13.60 -3.16 10.26
CA LYS A 31 12.70 -3.05 11.41
C LYS A 31 11.59 -4.10 11.33
N PRO A 32 11.06 -4.58 12.47
CA PRO A 32 9.85 -5.42 12.48
C PRO A 32 8.67 -4.66 11.86
N TYR A 33 8.03 -5.24 10.83
CA TYR A 33 6.94 -4.57 10.09
C TYR A 33 5.62 -5.34 10.08
N ARG A 34 5.63 -6.66 10.30
CA ARG A 34 4.48 -7.55 10.04
C ARG A 34 3.22 -7.18 10.82
N ASP A 35 3.36 -6.88 12.11
CA ASP A 35 2.21 -6.49 12.95
C ASP A 35 1.61 -5.16 12.52
N ALA A 36 2.45 -4.18 12.17
CA ALA A 36 2.01 -2.88 11.66
C ALA A 36 1.30 -3.02 10.30
N LEU A 37 1.85 -3.88 9.43
CA LEU A 37 1.28 -4.19 8.12
C LEU A 37 -0.10 -4.82 8.26
N ALA A 38 -0.22 -5.87 9.07
CA ALA A 38 -1.48 -6.55 9.34
C ALA A 38 -2.53 -5.63 10.00
N ALA A 39 -2.10 -4.80 10.96
CA ALA A 39 -2.99 -3.84 11.63
C ALA A 39 -3.49 -2.74 10.68
N LEU A 40 -2.68 -2.29 9.71
CA LEU A 40 -3.15 -1.37 8.68
C LEU A 40 -4.08 -2.06 7.68
N ALA A 41 -3.74 -3.27 7.21
CA ALA A 41 -4.58 -4.06 6.32
C ALA A 41 -5.97 -4.33 6.92
N GLY A 42 -6.05 -4.73 8.20
CA GLY A 42 -7.33 -4.92 8.89
C GLY A 42 -8.18 -3.66 8.96
N ARG A 43 -7.58 -2.49 9.24
CA ARG A 43 -8.28 -1.20 9.25
C ARG A 43 -8.80 -0.79 7.88
N VAL A 44 -8.06 -1.11 6.82
CA VAL A 44 -8.46 -0.82 5.43
C VAL A 44 -9.57 -1.76 4.98
N ARG A 45 -9.48 -3.05 5.29
CA ARG A 45 -10.53 -4.05 5.00
C ARG A 45 -11.86 -3.75 5.69
N ALA A 46 -11.83 -3.16 6.88
CA ALA A 46 -13.04 -2.73 7.58
C ALA A 46 -13.81 -1.60 6.86
N ARG A 47 -13.24 -0.99 5.81
CA ARG A 47 -13.86 0.08 5.03
C ARG A 47 -14.31 -0.45 3.67
N ALA A 48 -15.63 -0.57 3.47
CA ALA A 48 -16.20 -1.08 2.24
C ALA A 48 -15.70 -0.33 0.99
N GLY A 49 -15.23 -1.07 -0.02
CA GLY A 49 -14.74 -0.52 -1.29
C GLY A 49 -13.38 0.17 -1.24
N VAL A 50 -12.74 0.29 -0.07
CA VAL A 50 -11.43 0.95 0.07
C VAL A 50 -10.29 -0.02 -0.21
N ALA A 51 -10.34 -1.25 0.33
CA ALA A 51 -9.31 -2.28 0.15
C ALA A 51 -8.90 -2.52 -1.32
N PRO A 52 -9.82 -2.76 -2.28
CA PRO A 52 -9.42 -2.98 -3.68
C PRO A 52 -8.78 -1.73 -4.31
N ARG A 53 -9.19 -0.52 -3.91
CA ARG A 53 -8.61 0.73 -4.41
C ARG A 53 -7.20 0.98 -3.88
N VAL A 54 -6.96 0.66 -2.60
CA VAL A 54 -5.61 0.74 -2.01
C VAL A 54 -4.70 -0.32 -2.64
N ALA A 55 -5.17 -1.57 -2.78
CA ALA A 55 -4.39 -2.63 -3.43
C ALA A 55 -3.99 -2.23 -4.87
N HIS A 56 -4.89 -1.61 -5.62
CA HIS A 56 -4.59 -1.08 -6.95
C HIS A 56 -3.49 0.00 -6.91
N ALA A 57 -3.59 0.96 -5.99
CA ALA A 57 -2.58 2.01 -5.83
C ALA A 57 -1.19 1.43 -5.46
N LEU A 58 -1.15 0.42 -4.58
CA LEU A 58 0.09 -0.29 -4.24
C LEU A 58 0.69 -1.01 -5.45
N GLY A 59 -0.14 -1.65 -6.28
CA GLY A 59 0.33 -2.29 -7.51
C GLY A 59 0.97 -1.31 -8.50
N ILE A 60 0.41 -0.10 -8.63
CA ILE A 60 1.03 0.97 -9.42
C ILE A 60 2.38 1.38 -8.82
N MET A 61 2.45 1.56 -7.50
CA MET A 61 3.68 1.95 -6.82
C MET A 61 4.79 0.91 -6.99
N ILE A 62 4.49 -0.39 -6.83
CA ILE A 62 5.44 -1.49 -7.05
C ILE A 62 6.00 -1.44 -8.47
N ARG A 63 5.12 -1.26 -9.46
CA ARG A 63 5.53 -1.15 -10.87
C ARG A 63 6.49 0.02 -11.09
N LEU A 64 6.16 1.21 -10.55
CA LEU A 64 7.01 2.40 -10.69
C LEU A 64 8.38 2.24 -10.01
N ILE A 65 8.41 1.60 -8.84
CA ILE A 65 9.66 1.27 -8.14
C ILE A 65 10.50 0.32 -9.00
N GLY A 66 9.90 -0.75 -9.53
CA GLY A 66 10.59 -1.71 -10.38
C GLY A 66 11.14 -1.10 -11.67
N GLU A 67 10.37 -0.24 -12.35
CA GLU A 67 10.82 0.47 -13.55
C GLU A 67 11.98 1.45 -13.25
N SER A 68 12.06 1.97 -12.03
CA SER A 68 13.08 2.93 -11.59
C SER A 68 14.33 2.28 -10.98
N ASP A 69 14.32 0.96 -10.76
CA ASP A 69 15.38 0.23 -10.04
C ASP A 69 15.84 -1.03 -10.81
N PRO A 70 16.66 -0.86 -11.86
CA PRO A 70 17.18 -1.98 -12.64
C PRO A 70 18.10 -2.91 -11.84
N THR A 71 18.56 -2.47 -10.66
CA THR A 71 19.44 -3.25 -9.78
C THR A 71 18.69 -4.06 -8.74
N SER A 72 17.36 -3.95 -8.67
CA SER A 72 16.53 -4.63 -7.67
C SER A 72 16.93 -4.32 -6.21
N ARG A 73 17.50 -3.14 -5.96
CA ARG A 73 17.81 -2.63 -4.63
C ARG A 73 16.56 -2.62 -3.72
N PHE A 74 15.39 -2.32 -4.27
CA PHE A 74 14.13 -2.20 -3.54
C PHE A 74 13.30 -3.49 -3.57
N ALA A 75 13.85 -4.62 -4.04
CA ALA A 75 13.12 -5.89 -4.13
C ALA A 75 12.49 -6.33 -2.80
N ALA A 76 13.19 -6.10 -1.68
CA ALA A 76 12.64 -6.39 -0.36
C ALA A 76 11.48 -5.45 0.02
N LYS A 77 11.57 -4.15 -0.33
CA LYS A 77 10.47 -3.20 -0.12
C LYS A 77 9.24 -3.58 -0.95
N THR A 78 9.43 -3.93 -2.23
CA THR A 78 8.32 -4.34 -3.11
C THR A 78 7.69 -5.65 -2.68
N ALA A 79 8.47 -6.63 -2.18
CA ALA A 79 7.92 -7.86 -1.61
C ALA A 79 7.01 -7.60 -0.40
N ILE A 80 7.36 -6.65 0.47
CA ILE A 80 6.50 -6.26 1.60
C ILE A 80 5.20 -5.59 1.13
N LEU A 81 5.27 -4.79 0.05
CA LEU A 81 4.08 -4.20 -0.55
C LEU A 81 3.18 -5.26 -1.20
N ASP A 82 3.77 -6.28 -1.84
CA ASP A 82 3.03 -7.45 -2.36
C ASP A 82 2.36 -8.25 -1.23
N GLU A 83 3.03 -8.44 -0.08
CA GLU A 83 2.41 -9.04 1.12
C GLU A 83 1.17 -8.22 1.55
N ALA A 84 1.26 -6.88 1.54
CA ALA A 84 0.14 -6.01 1.85
C ALA A 84 -1.03 -6.16 0.85
N ILE A 85 -0.74 -6.27 -0.45
CA ILE A 85 -1.76 -6.51 -1.49
C ILE A 85 -2.47 -7.85 -1.23
N ALA A 86 -1.71 -8.90 -0.93
CA ALA A 86 -2.29 -10.21 -0.60
C ALA A 86 -3.22 -10.13 0.62
N MET A 87 -2.79 -9.47 1.70
CA MET A 87 -3.63 -9.28 2.90
C MET A 87 -4.92 -8.50 2.62
N LEU A 88 -4.92 -7.57 1.65
CA LEU A 88 -6.10 -6.81 1.24
C LEU A 88 -7.04 -7.61 0.33
N ALA A 89 -6.55 -8.69 -0.30
CA ALA A 89 -7.31 -9.57 -1.17
C ALA A 89 -7.93 -10.78 -0.43
N GLU A 90 -7.46 -11.10 0.77
CA GLU A 90 -8.08 -12.10 1.63
C GLU A 90 -9.46 -11.58 2.10
N GLU A 91 -10.53 -12.34 1.85
CA GLU A 91 -11.90 -12.10 2.36
C GLU A 91 -12.16 -12.92 3.62
#